data_AF-S9RW36-F1
#
_entry.id   AF-S9RW36-F1
#
_cell.length_a   1.000
_cell.length_b   1.000
_cell.length_c   1.000
_cell.angle_alpha   90.00
_cell.angle_beta   90.00
_cell.angle_gamma   90.00
#
_symmetry.space_group_name_H-M   'P 1'
#
loop_
_entity.id
_entity.type
_entity.pdbx_description
1 polymer ?
#
loop_
_entity_poly.entity_id
_entity_poly.type
_entity_poly.pdbx_seq_one_letter_code
_entity_poly.pdbx_strand_id
1 'polypeptide(L)' 'MSLLEAAPDWGELYDLRADPNETRNLWDDPDSAAQKLRLLEAFARRQIALRDLSLCPTARA' A
#
# COMPACT_ATOMS: atom_id res chain seq x y z
N MET A 1 8.01 -16.94 -8.96
CA MET A 1 7.84 -16.23 -7.68
C MET A 1 8.13 -14.76 -7.89
N SER A 2 7.31 -14.14 -8.72
CA SER A 2 7.19 -12.69 -8.79
C SER A 2 6.56 -12.21 -7.48
N LEU A 3 7.03 -11.08 -6.95
CA LEU A 3 6.50 -10.43 -5.75
C LEU A 3 4.97 -10.16 -5.83
N LEU A 4 4.42 -10.17 -7.05
CA LEU A 4 3.03 -9.86 -7.37
C LEU A 4 2.14 -11.10 -7.52
N GLU A 5 2.68 -12.32 -7.57
CA GLU A 5 1.88 -13.56 -7.73
C GLU A 5 1.00 -13.87 -6.51
N ALA A 6 1.32 -13.31 -5.34
CA ALA A 6 0.59 -13.53 -4.09
C ALA A 6 -0.19 -12.30 -3.61
N ALA A 7 -0.39 -11.29 -4.46
CA ALA A 7 -1.18 -10.13 -4.08
C ALA A 7 -2.64 -10.59 -3.84
N PRO A 8 -3.21 -10.37 -2.64
CA PRO A 8 -4.61 -10.68 -2.39
C PRO A 8 -5.49 -9.89 -3.36
N ASP A 9 -6.55 -10.53 -3.84
CA ASP A 9 -7.59 -9.94 -4.68
C ASP A 9 -8.53 -9.02 -3.87
N TRP A 10 -8.49 -9.12 -2.54
CA TRP A 10 -9.29 -8.32 -1.61
C TRP A 10 -8.48 -7.18 -0.97
N GLY A 11 -9.19 -6.13 -0.55
CA GLY A 11 -8.63 -4.98 0.15
C GLY A 11 -9.67 -3.90 0.42
N GLU A 12 -9.21 -2.79 1.00
CA GLU A 12 -10.07 -1.67 1.42
C GLU A 12 -9.51 -0.35 0.91
N LEU A 13 -10.37 0.47 0.32
CA LEU A 13 -10.06 1.83 -0.10
C LEU A 13 -11.28 2.72 0.15
N TYR A 14 -11.11 3.76 0.95
CA TYR A 14 -12.18 4.70 1.29
C TYR A 14 -11.80 6.12 0.91
N ASP A 15 -12.75 6.87 0.36
CA ASP A 15 -12.64 8.32 0.22
C ASP A 15 -13.26 8.99 1.45
N LEU A 16 -12.42 9.35 2.42
CA LEU A 16 -12.87 9.98 3.66
C LEU A 16 -13.50 11.36 3.48
N ARG A 17 -13.32 12.01 2.32
CA ARG A 17 -13.93 13.31 2.03
C ARG A 17 -15.38 13.13 1.59
N ALA A 18 -15.62 12.13 0.75
CA ALA A 18 -16.96 11.82 0.24
C ALA A 18 -17.73 10.91 1.21
N ASP A 19 -17.04 10.06 1.95
CA ASP A 19 -17.59 9.07 2.88
C ASP A 19 -16.77 9.04 4.18
N PRO A 20 -16.99 10.01 5.08
CA PRO A 20 -16.30 10.08 6.37
C PRO A 20 -16.58 8.90 7.30
N ASN A 21 -17.63 8.13 7.02
CA ASN A 21 -18.04 6.99 7.82
C ASN A 21 -17.53 5.64 7.26
N GLU A 22 -16.71 5.66 6.19
CA GLU A 22 -16.05 4.48 5.61
C GLU A 22 -17.03 3.34 5.27
N THR A 23 -18.22 3.70 4.81
CA THR A 23 -19.30 2.76 4.47
C THR A 23 -19.18 2.16 3.06
N ARG A 24 -18.46 2.83 2.16
CA ARG A 24 -18.33 2.47 0.75
C ARG A 24 -16.89 2.14 0.39
N ASN A 25 -16.61 0.84 0.32
CA ASN A 25 -15.31 0.36 -0.16
C ASN A 25 -15.18 0.55 -1.70
N LEU A 26 -14.10 1.20 -2.12
CA LEU A 26 -13.74 1.50 -3.50
C LEU A 26 -12.63 0.59 -4.04
N TRP A 27 -12.31 -0.51 -3.34
CA TRP A 27 -11.21 -1.39 -3.72
C TRP A 27 -11.33 -1.93 -5.15
N ASP A 28 -12.53 -2.38 -5.54
CA ASP A 28 -12.83 -2.94 -6.85
C ASP A 28 -13.30 -1.90 -7.88
N ASP A 29 -13.38 -0.63 -7.48
CA ASP A 29 -13.81 0.45 -8.34
C ASP A 29 -12.70 0.81 -9.36
N PRO A 30 -12.92 0.65 -10.67
CA PRO A 30 -11.90 0.90 -11.69
C PRO A 30 -11.50 2.38 -11.76
N ASP A 31 -12.42 3.29 -11.45
CA ASP A 31 -12.15 4.74 -11.42
C ASP A 31 -11.16 5.11 -10.30
N SER A 32 -11.11 4.30 -9.24
CA SER A 32 -10.20 4.45 -8.11
C SER A 32 -8.84 3.79 -8.30
N ALA A 33 -8.58 3.11 -9.43
CA ALA A 33 -7.36 2.32 -9.66
C ALA A 33 -6.06 3.16 -9.56
N ALA A 34 -6.06 4.37 -10.13
CA ALA A 34 -4.89 5.25 -10.08
C ALA A 34 -4.61 5.75 -8.66
N GLN A 35 -5.65 6.06 -7.88
CA GLN A 35 -5.52 6.48 -6.49
C GLN A 35 -5.03 5.31 -5.61
N LYS A 36 -5.59 4.11 -5.82
CA LYS A 36 -5.16 2.87 -5.17
C LYS A 36 -3.67 2.62 -5.35
N LEU A 37 -3.18 2.68 -6.60
CA LEU A 37 -1.77 2.44 -6.91
C LEU A 37 -0.85 3.44 -6.22
N ARG A 38 -1.19 4.74 -6.23
CA ARG A 38 -0.40 5.78 -5.54
C ARG A 38 -0.27 5.51 -4.05
N LEU A 39 -1.35 5.12 -3.39
CA LEU A 39 -1.36 4.85 -1.95
C LEU A 39 -0.56 3.58 -1.62
N LEU A 40 -0.73 2.51 -2.40
CA LEU A 40 0.05 1.27 -2.24
C LEU A 40 1.55 1.52 -2.46
N GLU A 41 1.92 2.33 -3.45
CA GLU A 41 3.31 2.70 -3.68
C GLU A 41 3.89 3.49 -2.49
N ALA A 42 3.17 4.50 -2.01
CA ALA A 42 3.59 5.28 -0.84
C ALA A 42 3.75 4.40 0.40
N PHE A 43 2.81 3.48 0.62
CA PHE A 43 2.88 2.49 1.69
C PHE A 43 4.11 1.60 1.56
N ALA A 44 4.35 1.01 0.39
CA ALA A 44 5.51 0.15 0.15
C ALA A 44 6.84 0.90 0.36
N ARG A 45 6.96 2.14 -0.15
CA ARG A 45 8.14 2.99 0.09
C ARG A 45 8.35 3.26 1.58
N ARG A 46 7.28 3.52 2.32
CA ARG A 46 7.35 3.73 3.77
C ARG A 46 7.77 2.48 4.52
N GLN A 47 7.25 1.31 4.14
CA GLN A 47 7.64 0.01 4.69
C GLN A 47 9.13 -0.28 4.45
N ILE A 48 9.63 -0.01 3.25
CA ILE A 48 11.06 -0.15 2.91
C ILE A 48 11.91 0.80 3.78
N ALA A 49 11.50 2.06 3.93
CA ALA A 49 12.20 3.04 4.74
C ALA A 49 12.20 2.71 6.25
N LEU A 50 11.16 2.02 6.73
CA LEU A 50 11.04 1.57 8.12
C LEU A 50 11.74 0.23 8.39
N ARG A 51 12.23 -0.48 7.36
CA ARG A 51 13.08 -1.64 7.60
C ARG A 51 14.35 -1.17 8.30
N ASP A 52 14.49 -1.61 9.55
CA ASP A 52 15.72 -1.42 10.30
C ASP A 52 16.85 -2.20 9.61
N LEU A 53 17.83 -1.46 9.08
CA LEU A 53 19.04 -2.01 8.46
C LEU A 53 20.17 -2.20 9.48
N SER A 54 19.92 -2.06 10.79
CA SER A 54 20.91 -2.29 11.84
C SER A 54 21.57 -3.67 11.79
N LEU A 55 20.89 -4.65 11.18
CA LEU A 55 21.38 -6.01 10.93
C LEU A 55 22.13 -6.17 9.60
N CYS A 56 22.25 -5.12 8.76
CA CYS A 56 23.08 -5.14 7.57
C CYS A 56 24.56 -4.99 7.97
N PRO A 57 25.43 -5.99 7.70
CA PRO A 57 26.84 -5.95 8.10
C PRO A 57 27.62 -4.75 7.54
N THR A 58 27.14 -4.15 6.45
CA THR A 58 27.73 -2.99 5.77
C THR A 58 27.22 -1.64 6.29
N ALA A 59 26.28 -1.61 7.25
CA ALA A 59 25.71 -0.37 7.78
C ALA A 59 26.54 0.28 8.92
N ARG A 60 27.64 -0.33 9.35
CA ARG A 60 28.62 0.29 10.25
C ARG A 60 29.87 0.68 9.46
N ALA A 61 30.04 1.98 9.28
CA ALA A 61 31.32 2.62 8.98
C ALA A 61 31.96 3.11 10.28
#